data_AF-A0A2V3PRC4-F1
#
_entry.id   AF-A0A2V3PRC4-F1
#
_cell.length_a   1.000
_cell.length_b   1.000
_cell.length_c   1.000
_cell.angle_alpha   90.00
_cell.angle_beta   90.00
_cell.angle_gamma   90.00
#
_symmetry.space_group_name_H-M   'P 1'
#
loop_
_entity.id
_entity.type
_entity.pdbx_description
1 polymer ?
#
loop_
_entity_poly.entity_id
_entity_poly.type
_entity_poly.pdbx_seq_one_letter_code
_entity_poly.pdbx_strand_id
1 'polypeptide(L)'
;MAFKAILKVEGEERTLLTYHNYLFDMWGVDFSKVTKTYPTLYDYMAVAKASPYAFRRYGEPLGGLFDFTMESTDDDDFFYHWFKSNLKEGRTYLNHGVIELYDHKDEYMPMRRIEFWDAWITEISEHHSAYSNIPMILAFTISPATIRVNKQLVFQKNWKQTDINQQGGQPQEKAEPAIKRIYWKGRERGIERKDIMLNHSTDLEIEFSKFTEGDNVEFTVKQNKGRRIKGQAKEFTINGTIEENGTMTIPYFKVECDFKADNQNFGNIEFYYNDNKVGELKENFGWTWIKDGGLLKIFANIESKVNYLAMGCTEGDYKEAVNNQFKRTLELSSDGLVTGKLFFDGTYTKEPPQVVPKLDIIEEAKKVEGFFTLGTQTTDVHAKVESMPIDDSFLTTDLGESGVHELLHTLRLHHPFALTQAEDTKLINIGWERLITVQGTDPNIAYNIMNYDVKIIDGKKLSDLWKLKRPEYITKGQLQFIFNEIDRQQKGKGTVQDVAEASHIRSEWDTYWDEANFPGKELEEQIRPK
;
A
#
# COMPACT_ATOMS: atom_id res chain seq x y z
N MET A 1 18.09 -7.90 55.48
CA MET A 1 17.35 -6.77 54.88
C MET A 1 16.79 -7.28 53.57
N ALA A 2 15.47 -7.41 53.46
CA ALA A 2 14.83 -7.77 52.20
C ALA A 2 14.64 -6.48 51.41
N PHE A 3 15.27 -6.36 50.25
CA PHE A 3 15.04 -5.27 49.31
C PHE A 3 14.30 -5.85 48.11
N LYS A 4 13.36 -5.10 47.53
CA LYS A 4 12.73 -5.46 46.26
C LYS A 4 13.59 -4.89 45.14
N ALA A 5 13.99 -5.73 44.20
CA ALA A 5 14.77 -5.31 43.04
C ALA A 5 13.92 -5.44 41.78
N ILE A 6 13.88 -4.39 40.96
CA ILE A 6 13.11 -4.33 39.72
C ILE A 6 14.06 -4.02 38.57
N LEU A 7 13.99 -4.82 37.51
CA LEU A 7 14.67 -4.59 36.24
C LEU A 7 13.69 -3.96 35.25
N LYS A 8 14.12 -2.86 34.60
CA LYS A 8 13.36 -2.14 33.57
C LYS A 8 14.18 -2.03 32.28
N VAL A 9 13.68 -2.58 31.18
CA VAL A 9 14.36 -2.61 29.86
C VAL A 9 13.31 -2.56 28.76
N GLU A 10 13.39 -1.64 27.80
CA GLU A 10 12.52 -1.59 26.61
C GLU A 10 11.00 -1.74 26.88
N GLY A 11 10.51 -1.16 27.99
CA GLY A 11 9.09 -1.26 28.39
C GLY A 11 8.74 -2.50 29.22
N GLU A 12 9.63 -3.49 29.32
CA GLU A 12 9.49 -4.62 30.24
C GLU A 12 9.89 -4.23 31.66
N GLU A 13 9.04 -4.64 32.62
CA GLU A 13 9.31 -4.52 34.05
C GLU A 13 9.25 -5.92 34.69
N ARG A 14 10.36 -6.34 35.33
CA ARG A 14 10.45 -7.65 35.99
C ARG A 14 10.96 -7.51 37.42
N THR A 15 10.28 -8.18 38.35
CA THR A 15 10.74 -8.29 39.74
C THR A 15 11.79 -9.39 39.84
N LEU A 16 12.96 -9.05 40.39
CA LEU A 16 14.08 -9.97 40.53
C LEU A 16 14.00 -10.72 41.87
N LEU A 17 14.21 -12.04 41.83
CA LEU A 17 14.35 -12.89 43.02
C LEU A 17 15.72 -12.67 43.66
N THR A 18 16.78 -12.66 42.84
CA THR A 18 18.13 -12.26 43.25
C THR A 18 18.78 -11.43 42.16
N TYR A 19 19.70 -10.55 42.57
CA TYR A 19 20.65 -9.96 41.66
C TYR A 19 22.04 -9.99 42.30
N HIS A 20 23.05 -10.40 41.53
CA HIS A 20 24.45 -10.36 41.92
C HIS A 20 25.22 -9.52 40.92
N ASN A 21 26.14 -8.71 41.43
CA ASN A 21 26.94 -7.82 40.62
C ASN A 21 28.42 -8.10 40.87
N TYR A 22 29.14 -8.45 39.80
CA TYR A 22 30.60 -8.55 39.81
C TYR A 22 31.19 -7.23 39.30
N LEU A 23 31.25 -6.23 40.19
CA LEU A 23 31.70 -4.90 39.80
C LEU A 23 33.24 -4.83 39.67
N PHE A 24 33.99 -5.71 40.34
CA PHE A 24 35.46 -5.74 40.25
C PHE A 24 36.01 -7.11 40.60
N ASP A 25 36.80 -7.72 39.70
CA ASP A 25 37.78 -8.74 40.09
C ASP A 25 39.19 -8.16 39.89
N MET A 26 39.90 -7.93 40.99
CA MET A 26 41.25 -7.34 40.97
C MET A 26 42.30 -8.43 40.72
N TRP A 27 42.40 -8.91 39.48
CA TRP A 27 43.53 -9.76 39.10
C TRP A 27 44.70 -8.89 38.65
N GLY A 28 45.71 -8.74 39.51
CA GLY A 28 46.95 -8.03 39.17
C GLY A 28 47.64 -7.29 40.31
N VAL A 29 47.28 -7.51 41.58
CA VAL A 29 48.04 -6.95 42.71
C VAL A 29 49.15 -7.91 43.13
N ASP A 30 50.40 -7.46 43.04
CA ASP A 30 51.53 -8.13 43.69
C ASP A 30 51.43 -7.93 45.21
N PHE A 31 50.82 -8.90 45.88
CA PHE A 31 50.64 -8.89 47.34
C PHE A 31 51.94 -9.10 48.12
N SER A 32 53.07 -9.41 47.47
CA SER A 32 54.35 -9.61 48.15
C SER A 32 54.88 -8.35 48.85
N LYS A 33 54.28 -7.17 48.59
CA LYS A 33 54.65 -5.88 49.18
C LYS A 33 53.66 -5.33 50.22
N VAL A 34 52.56 -6.03 50.49
CA VAL A 34 51.58 -5.63 51.52
C VAL A 34 52.04 -6.18 52.88
N THR A 35 52.72 -5.34 53.67
CA THR A 35 53.31 -5.75 54.96
C THR A 35 52.38 -5.60 56.17
N LYS A 36 51.13 -5.17 55.98
CA LYS A 36 50.11 -5.10 57.05
C LYS A 36 48.80 -5.73 56.60
N THR A 37 48.30 -6.66 57.40
CA THR A 37 46.98 -7.26 57.28
C THR A 37 45.93 -6.30 57.85
N TYR A 38 44.88 -6.02 57.06
CA TYR A 38 43.70 -5.27 57.51
C TYR A 38 42.47 -6.18 57.52
N PRO A 39 41.57 -6.07 58.51
CA PRO A 39 40.55 -7.10 58.76
C PRO A 39 39.31 -7.01 57.86
N THR A 40 39.11 -5.91 57.12
CA THR A 40 37.89 -5.69 56.32
C THR A 40 38.20 -5.19 54.91
N LEU A 41 37.33 -5.56 53.95
CA LEU A 41 37.40 -5.12 52.55
C LEU A 41 37.24 -3.58 52.43
N TYR A 42 36.52 -2.96 53.36
CA TYR A 42 36.31 -1.51 53.42
C TYR A 42 37.61 -0.75 53.79
N ASP A 43 38.41 -1.29 54.72
CA ASP A 43 39.72 -0.74 55.06
C ASP A 43 40.68 -0.84 53.87
N TYR A 44 40.59 -1.93 53.09
CA TYR A 44 41.35 -2.10 51.84
C TYR A 44 41.00 -1.03 50.79
N MET A 45 39.72 -0.73 50.60
CA MET A 45 39.26 0.30 49.67
C MET A 45 39.63 1.73 50.14
N ALA A 46 39.64 1.98 51.45
CA ALA A 46 40.06 3.25 52.03
C ALA A 46 41.57 3.50 51.83
N VAL A 47 42.41 2.47 51.99
CA VAL A 47 43.86 2.55 51.73
C VAL A 47 44.16 2.73 50.24
N ALA A 48 43.41 2.07 49.34
CA ALA A 48 43.52 2.24 47.89
C ALA A 48 43.14 3.66 47.41
N LYS A 49 42.28 4.37 48.15
CA LYS A 49 41.97 5.80 47.92
C LYS A 49 43.03 6.76 48.47
N ALA A 50 43.68 6.40 49.58
CA ALA A 50 44.58 7.30 50.30
C ALA A 50 46.03 7.30 49.79
N SER A 51 46.45 6.31 49.00
CA SER A 51 47.82 6.26 48.46
C SER A 51 47.84 6.04 46.95
N PRO A 52 48.00 7.11 46.14
CA PRO A 52 48.14 7.01 44.69
C PRO A 52 49.39 6.23 44.24
N TYR A 53 50.33 5.98 45.16
CA TYR A 53 51.65 5.42 44.85
C TYR A 53 51.89 4.00 45.38
N ALA A 54 50.99 3.42 46.20
CA ALA A 54 51.22 2.11 46.81
C ALA A 54 50.77 0.91 45.95
N PHE A 55 49.93 1.13 44.93
CA PHE A 55 49.50 0.08 44.01
C PHE A 55 49.79 0.49 42.57
N ARG A 56 50.83 -0.10 41.96
CA ARG A 56 50.92 -0.10 40.49
C ARG A 56 49.72 -0.91 39.98
N ARG A 57 48.71 -0.21 39.45
CA ARG A 57 47.60 -0.85 38.73
C ARG A 57 48.17 -1.46 37.45
N TYR A 58 48.29 -2.77 37.40
CA TYR A 58 48.49 -3.51 36.16
C TYR A 58 47.10 -3.97 35.68
N GLY A 59 46.64 -3.44 34.54
CA GLY A 59 45.41 -3.87 33.86
C GLY A 59 44.22 -2.90 33.93
N GLU A 60 43.39 -2.94 32.89
CA GLU A 60 42.06 -2.33 32.88
C GLU A 60 41.14 -3.12 33.84
N PRO A 61 40.21 -2.46 34.55
CA PRO A 61 39.25 -3.17 35.41
C PRO A 61 38.41 -4.15 34.58
N LEU A 62 38.48 -5.44 34.92
CA LEU A 62 37.64 -6.49 34.37
C LEU A 62 36.43 -6.68 35.31
N GLY A 63 35.22 -6.51 34.77
CA GLY A 63 33.98 -6.58 35.56
C GLY A 63 32.76 -6.04 34.81
N GLY A 64 31.70 -5.78 35.56
CA GLY A 64 30.45 -5.23 35.03
C GLY A 64 29.55 -6.29 34.42
N LEU A 65 29.50 -7.49 35.02
CA LEU A 65 28.48 -8.49 34.77
C LEU A 65 27.43 -8.44 35.89
N PHE A 66 26.17 -8.64 35.53
CA PHE A 66 25.09 -8.81 36.49
C PHE A 66 24.42 -10.16 36.24
N ASP A 67 24.33 -10.97 37.29
CA ASP A 67 23.53 -12.18 37.29
C ASP A 67 22.17 -11.84 37.88
N PHE A 68 21.13 -12.33 37.22
CA PHE A 68 19.75 -12.18 37.64
C PHE A 68 19.09 -13.54 37.78
N THR A 69 18.19 -13.63 38.74
CA THR A 69 17.18 -14.71 38.78
C THR A 69 15.80 -14.10 38.92
N MET A 70 14.83 -14.64 38.19
CA MET A 70 13.41 -14.28 38.29
C MET A 70 12.54 -15.51 38.12
N GLU A 71 11.29 -15.42 38.56
CA GLU A 71 10.29 -16.45 38.24
C GLU A 71 10.04 -16.44 36.74
N SER A 72 10.07 -17.62 36.12
CA SER A 72 9.82 -17.77 34.70
C SER A 72 8.32 -17.65 34.40
N THR A 73 8.00 -16.96 33.31
CA THR A 73 6.64 -16.65 32.88
C THR A 73 6.45 -16.94 31.39
N ASP A 74 5.19 -16.99 30.93
CA ASP A 74 4.89 -17.13 29.50
C ASP A 74 5.41 -15.94 28.65
N ASP A 75 5.76 -14.82 29.30
CA ASP A 75 6.25 -13.58 28.67
C ASP A 75 7.79 -13.47 28.67
N ASP A 76 8.53 -14.58 28.80
CA ASP A 76 10.00 -14.58 28.86
C ASP A 76 10.71 -14.50 27.49
N ASP A 77 9.93 -14.54 26.39
CA ASP A 77 10.43 -14.51 25.00
C ASP A 77 11.38 -13.32 24.74
N PHE A 78 11.11 -12.17 25.37
CA PHE A 78 11.97 -10.98 25.29
C PHE A 78 13.44 -11.30 25.63
N PHE A 79 13.69 -12.06 26.70
CA PHE A 79 15.04 -12.38 27.17
C PHE A 79 15.75 -13.36 26.23
N TYR A 80 15.02 -14.31 25.65
CA TYR A 80 15.56 -15.21 24.63
C TYR A 80 15.88 -14.48 23.32
N HIS A 81 15.06 -13.50 22.92
CA HIS A 81 15.35 -12.64 21.79
C HIS A 81 16.59 -11.79 22.02
N TRP A 82 16.72 -11.20 23.22
CA TRP A 82 17.90 -10.44 23.61
C TRP A 82 19.17 -11.33 23.63
N PHE A 83 19.07 -12.59 24.07
CA PHE A 83 20.18 -13.55 24.07
C PHE A 83 20.63 -14.00 22.68
N LYS A 84 19.72 -14.12 21.69
CA LYS A 84 19.99 -14.58 20.30
C LYS A 84 21.00 -13.73 19.50
N SER A 85 21.66 -12.76 20.13
CA SER A 85 22.81 -12.05 19.59
C SER A 85 23.84 -13.02 18.96
N ASN A 86 24.03 -12.93 17.65
CA ASN A 86 24.97 -13.73 16.89
C ASN A 86 26.11 -12.85 16.39
N LEU A 87 27.21 -12.85 17.13
CA LEU A 87 28.43 -12.10 16.80
C LEU A 87 29.03 -12.49 15.43
N LYS A 88 28.76 -13.69 14.90
CA LYS A 88 29.26 -14.13 13.59
C LYS A 88 28.47 -13.57 12.41
N GLU A 89 27.24 -13.15 12.62
CA GLU A 89 26.34 -12.58 11.60
C GLU A 89 26.19 -11.05 11.74
N GLY A 90 26.95 -10.42 12.64
CA GLY A 90 26.90 -8.97 12.86
C GLY A 90 25.62 -8.48 13.53
N ARG A 91 24.83 -9.37 14.16
CA ARG A 91 23.60 -9.02 14.89
C ARG A 91 23.85 -9.11 16.40
N THR A 92 24.15 -7.97 17.03
CA THR A 92 24.23 -7.87 18.49
C THR A 92 23.05 -7.03 18.98
N TYR A 93 22.13 -7.64 19.73
CA TYR A 93 21.04 -6.92 20.38
C TYR A 93 21.55 -6.29 21.67
N LEU A 94 21.76 -4.98 21.63
CA LEU A 94 22.21 -4.18 22.76
C LEU A 94 21.02 -3.44 23.33
N ASN A 95 20.74 -3.60 24.62
CA ASN A 95 19.68 -2.87 25.30
C ASN A 95 20.24 -2.01 26.43
N HIS A 96 19.46 -1.00 26.81
CA HIS A 96 19.73 -0.12 27.93
C HIS A 96 18.66 -0.35 28.99
N GLY A 97 18.99 -0.09 30.24
CA GLY A 97 18.02 -0.34 31.28
C GLY A 97 18.44 0.16 32.64
N VAL A 98 17.57 -0.15 33.59
CA VAL A 98 17.65 0.35 34.96
C VAL A 98 17.32 -0.78 35.92
N ILE A 99 18.13 -0.89 36.97
CA ILE A 99 17.87 -1.71 38.14
C ILE A 99 17.54 -0.76 39.29
N GLU A 100 16.34 -0.91 39.84
CA GLU A 100 15.84 -0.09 40.93
C GLU A 100 15.69 -0.96 42.18
N LEU A 101 16.31 -0.53 43.28
CA LEU A 101 16.23 -1.20 44.58
C LEU A 101 15.33 -0.40 45.50
N TYR A 102 14.27 -1.03 45.99
CA TYR A 102 13.30 -0.45 46.90
C TYR A 102 13.47 -1.01 48.30
N ASP A 103 13.19 -0.19 49.31
CA ASP A 103 13.01 -0.68 50.67
C ASP A 103 11.73 -1.51 50.71
N HIS A 104 11.70 -2.62 51.45
CA HIS A 104 10.48 -3.40 51.67
C HIS A 104 9.32 -2.59 52.29
N LYS A 105 9.58 -1.39 52.81
CA LYS A 105 8.57 -0.48 53.40
C LYS A 105 8.22 0.73 52.54
N ASP A 106 8.99 1.02 51.48
CA ASP A 106 8.81 2.20 50.64
C ASP A 106 8.95 1.80 49.16
N GLU A 107 7.80 1.67 48.50
CA GLU A 107 7.71 1.30 47.09
C GLU A 107 7.73 2.51 46.15
N TYR A 108 7.77 3.74 46.68
CA TYR A 108 7.62 4.95 45.86
C TYR A 108 8.96 5.52 45.40
N MET A 109 10.02 5.40 46.20
CA MET A 109 11.33 5.96 45.86
C MET A 109 12.41 4.87 45.94
N PRO A 110 13.13 4.59 44.82
CA PRO A 110 14.20 3.61 44.86
C PRO A 110 15.35 4.14 45.72
N MET A 111 15.76 3.34 46.71
CA MET A 111 16.94 3.58 47.55
C MET A 111 18.23 3.62 46.72
N ARG A 112 18.26 2.88 45.62
CA ARG A 112 19.39 2.83 44.71
C ARG A 112 18.91 2.63 43.28
N ARG A 113 19.51 3.39 42.37
CA ARG A 113 19.29 3.29 40.94
C ARG A 113 20.61 2.97 40.24
N ILE A 114 20.64 1.85 39.54
CA ILE A 114 21.76 1.43 38.70
C ILE A 114 21.28 1.47 37.27
N GLU A 115 21.94 2.25 36.43
CA GLU A 115 21.61 2.42 35.03
C GLU A 115 22.71 1.79 34.20
N PHE A 116 22.34 1.17 33.09
CA PHE A 116 23.28 0.50 32.21
C PHE A 116 22.98 0.77 30.74
N TRP A 117 24.03 0.75 29.93
CA TRP A 117 23.94 0.95 28.48
C TRP A 117 24.74 -0.11 27.73
N ASP A 118 24.29 -0.36 26.50
CA ASP A 118 24.88 -1.30 25.54
C ASP A 118 25.06 -2.68 26.19
N ALA A 119 24.00 -3.24 26.77
CA ALA A 119 24.06 -4.55 27.43
C ALA A 119 23.55 -5.66 26.51
N TRP A 120 24.26 -6.79 26.49
CA TRP A 120 23.78 -8.05 25.90
C TRP A 120 23.71 -9.14 26.98
N ILE A 121 22.88 -10.16 26.75
CA ILE A 121 22.84 -11.34 27.62
C ILE A 121 23.97 -12.30 27.20
N THR A 122 24.87 -12.63 28.12
CA THR A 122 25.98 -13.57 27.88
C THR A 122 25.58 -15.02 28.10
N GLU A 123 24.65 -15.25 29.03
CA GLU A 123 24.21 -16.58 29.46
C GLU A 123 22.73 -16.50 29.86
N ILE A 124 21.95 -17.53 29.54
CA ILE A 124 20.56 -17.69 29.94
C ILE A 124 20.29 -19.18 30.23
N SER A 125 19.58 -19.48 31.32
CA SER A 125 19.23 -20.84 31.71
C SER A 125 17.93 -20.88 32.52
N GLU A 126 17.17 -21.96 32.34
CA GLU A 126 15.98 -22.24 33.16
C GLU A 126 16.24 -23.40 34.10
N HIS A 127 15.75 -23.25 35.32
CA HIS A 127 15.88 -24.26 36.37
C HIS A 127 14.54 -24.54 37.01
N HIS A 128 14.17 -25.82 37.06
CA HIS A 128 13.01 -26.30 37.79
C HIS A 128 13.40 -27.52 38.64
N SER A 129 12.96 -27.55 39.89
CA SER A 129 13.17 -28.66 40.80
C SER A 129 11.83 -29.21 41.25
N ALA A 130 11.52 -30.44 40.84
CA ALA A 130 10.29 -31.14 41.23
C ALA A 130 10.19 -31.44 42.75
N TYR A 131 11.27 -31.22 43.51
CA TYR A 131 11.36 -31.50 44.94
C TYR A 131 11.29 -30.26 45.83
N SER A 132 11.13 -29.06 45.27
CA SER A 132 10.95 -27.82 46.03
C SER A 132 9.69 -27.09 45.62
N ASN A 133 9.06 -26.36 46.55
CA ASN A 133 7.92 -25.48 46.27
C ASN A 133 8.35 -24.14 45.62
N ILE A 134 9.44 -24.15 44.84
CA ILE A 134 9.97 -22.97 44.18
C ILE A 134 9.51 -23.04 42.72
N PRO A 135 8.88 -21.98 42.17
CA PRO A 135 8.47 -21.96 40.77
C PRO A 135 9.67 -22.10 39.84
N MET A 136 9.42 -22.34 38.56
CA MET A 136 10.50 -22.37 37.56
C MET A 136 11.23 -21.03 37.57
N ILE A 137 12.56 -21.08 37.58
CA ILE A 137 13.42 -19.89 37.67
C ILE A 137 14.12 -19.70 36.34
N LEU A 138 14.03 -18.48 35.80
CA LEU A 138 14.87 -18.01 34.72
C LEU A 138 16.09 -17.29 35.32
N ALA A 139 17.29 -17.75 34.96
CA ALA A 139 18.55 -17.16 35.34
C ALA A 139 19.28 -16.63 34.09
N PHE A 140 19.82 -15.41 34.16
CA PHE A 140 20.57 -14.85 33.04
C PHE A 140 21.61 -13.84 33.50
N THR A 141 22.65 -13.68 32.69
CA THR A 141 23.74 -12.74 32.95
C THR A 141 23.79 -11.68 31.85
N ILE A 142 23.83 -10.40 32.24
CA ILE A 142 24.06 -9.30 31.29
C ILE A 142 25.49 -8.78 31.39
N SER A 143 26.02 -8.34 30.24
CA SER A 143 27.27 -7.62 30.11
C SER A 143 27.04 -6.22 29.54
N PRO A 144 26.79 -5.20 30.37
CA PRO A 144 26.77 -3.81 29.95
C PRO A 144 28.15 -3.26 29.55
N ALA A 145 28.17 -2.31 28.61
CA ALA A 145 29.35 -1.49 28.33
C ALA A 145 29.55 -0.44 29.41
N THR A 146 28.48 0.25 29.79
CA THR A 146 28.53 1.41 30.67
C THR A 146 27.59 1.22 31.85
N ILE A 147 28.04 1.54 33.06
CA ILE A 147 27.25 1.45 34.29
C ILE A 147 27.33 2.78 35.04
N ARG A 148 26.17 3.34 35.38
CA ARG A 148 26.01 4.53 36.21
C ARG A 148 25.24 4.17 37.47
N VAL A 149 25.76 4.55 38.64
CA VAL A 149 25.07 4.33 39.92
C VAL A 149 24.79 5.70 40.54
N ASN A 150 23.52 5.99 40.84
CA ASN A 150 23.11 7.27 41.41
C ASN A 150 23.72 8.49 40.66
N LYS A 151 23.67 8.46 39.32
CA LYS A 151 24.22 9.47 38.40
C LYS A 151 25.75 9.56 38.33
N GLN A 152 26.51 8.73 39.04
CA GLN A 152 27.97 8.66 38.92
C GLN A 152 28.37 7.53 37.97
N LEU A 153 29.22 7.84 36.97
CA LEU A 153 29.81 6.84 36.10
C LEU A 153 30.74 5.96 36.94
N VAL A 154 30.41 4.67 37.05
CA VAL A 154 31.17 3.72 37.87
C VAL A 154 32.05 2.82 37.00
N PHE A 155 31.61 2.51 35.78
CA PHE A 155 32.30 1.57 34.92
C PHE A 155 31.98 1.80 33.43
N GLN A 156 32.96 1.61 32.55
CA GLN A 156 32.83 1.80 31.11
C GLN A 156 33.84 0.92 30.35
N LYS A 157 33.35 0.11 29.39
CA LYS A 157 34.16 -0.74 28.50
C LYS A 157 34.47 -0.01 27.19
N ASN A 158 35.60 -0.36 26.59
CA ASN A 158 36.10 0.28 25.36
C ASN A 158 35.22 0.05 24.12
N TRP A 159 34.34 -0.95 24.13
CA TRP A 159 33.43 -1.26 23.03
C TRP A 159 32.07 -0.54 23.11
N LYS A 160 31.88 0.39 24.07
CA LYS A 160 30.65 1.17 24.18
C LYS A 160 30.24 1.79 22.84
N GLN A 161 28.95 1.72 22.53
CA GLN A 161 28.36 2.43 21.40
C GLN A 161 27.77 3.76 21.86
N THR A 162 27.22 3.80 23.08
CA THR A 162 26.59 4.99 23.65
C THR A 162 27.59 5.90 24.35
N ASP A 163 27.56 7.21 24.03
CA ASP A 163 28.33 8.23 24.75
C ASP A 163 27.49 8.98 25.80
N ILE A 164 27.63 8.57 27.06
CA ILE A 164 26.88 9.13 28.19
C ILE A 164 27.41 10.48 28.72
N ASN A 165 28.57 10.94 28.26
CA ASN A 165 29.22 12.17 28.72
C ASN A 165 28.91 13.39 27.85
N GLN A 166 28.21 13.23 26.74
CA GLN A 166 27.62 14.36 26.03
C GLN A 166 26.60 15.01 26.94
N GLN A 167 26.96 16.19 27.47
CA GLN A 167 26.07 17.00 28.28
C GLN A 167 24.82 17.34 27.46
N GLY A 168 23.67 16.86 27.91
CA GLY A 168 22.47 17.67 27.88
C GLY A 168 21.97 18.08 26.49
N GLY A 169 21.82 17.13 25.57
CA GLY A 169 20.45 16.97 25.10
C GLY A 169 19.64 16.67 26.36
N GLN A 170 18.55 17.39 26.60
CA GLN A 170 17.47 16.84 27.45
C GLN A 170 17.20 15.38 26.98
N PRO A 171 16.44 14.50 27.67
CA PRO A 171 15.72 13.51 26.89
C PRO A 171 15.04 14.35 25.80
N GLN A 172 15.58 14.32 24.58
CA GLN A 172 14.96 14.94 23.46
C GLN A 172 13.81 13.98 23.33
N GLU A 173 12.71 14.36 23.97
CA GLU A 173 11.40 13.72 23.93
C GLU A 173 11.35 13.13 22.53
N LYS A 174 11.55 11.80 22.44
CA LYS A 174 11.95 11.13 21.20
C LYS A 174 10.93 11.62 20.20
N ALA A 175 11.35 12.50 19.29
CA ALA A 175 10.39 13.42 18.69
C ALA A 175 9.36 12.55 18.00
N GLU A 176 8.13 12.53 18.54
CA GLU A 176 7.13 11.59 18.06
C GLU A 176 7.08 11.76 16.54
N PRO A 177 7.24 10.66 15.79
CA PRO A 177 7.41 10.76 14.36
C PRO A 177 6.20 11.47 13.78
N ALA A 178 6.44 12.63 13.18
CA ALA A 178 5.38 13.49 12.68
C ALA A 178 5.30 13.28 11.17
N ILE A 179 4.28 12.57 10.72
CA ILE A 179 4.09 12.24 9.30
C ILE A 179 3.77 13.51 8.52
N LYS A 180 4.53 13.73 7.44
CA LYS A 180 4.32 14.83 6.50
C LYS A 180 3.34 14.43 5.40
N ARG A 181 3.54 13.24 4.81
CA ARG A 181 2.69 12.72 3.73
C ARG A 181 2.89 11.23 3.51
N ILE A 182 1.87 10.60 2.93
CA ILE A 182 1.83 9.22 2.49
C ILE A 182 1.46 9.22 1.00
N TYR A 183 2.24 8.52 0.19
CA TYR A 183 2.05 8.44 -1.26
C TYR A 183 2.73 7.19 -1.82
N TRP A 184 2.57 6.92 -3.10
CA TRP A 184 3.45 6.01 -3.83
C TRP A 184 3.96 6.70 -5.07
N LYS A 185 5.12 6.27 -5.58
CA LYS A 185 5.71 6.82 -6.79
C LYS A 185 5.15 6.09 -8.00
N GLY A 186 4.55 6.85 -8.91
CA GLY A 186 4.17 6.37 -10.23
C GLY A 186 5.38 5.83 -10.99
N ARG A 187 5.14 5.05 -12.05
CA ARG A 187 6.24 4.59 -12.92
C ARG A 187 6.87 5.76 -13.67
N GLU A 188 6.10 6.78 -14.00
CA GLU A 188 6.66 8.00 -14.58
C GLU A 188 7.45 8.77 -13.53
N ARG A 189 8.73 9.05 -13.85
CA ARG A 189 9.65 9.69 -12.92
C ARG A 189 9.09 11.03 -12.43
N GLY A 190 8.89 11.14 -11.11
CA GLY A 190 8.46 12.36 -10.44
C GLY A 190 6.95 12.48 -10.25
N ILE A 191 6.15 11.49 -10.67
CA ILE A 191 4.73 11.44 -10.33
C ILE A 191 4.56 10.82 -8.95
N GLU A 192 4.00 11.59 -8.02
CA GLU A 192 3.55 11.10 -6.72
C GLU A 192 2.02 10.90 -6.76
N ARG A 193 1.56 9.75 -6.29
CA ARG A 193 0.15 9.34 -6.36
C ARG A 193 -0.46 9.30 -4.97
N LYS A 194 -1.69 9.80 -4.85
CA LYS A 194 -2.50 9.85 -3.60
C LYS A 194 -3.75 8.98 -3.66
N ASP A 195 -3.83 8.13 -4.67
CA ASP A 195 -4.80 7.07 -4.82
C ASP A 195 -4.13 5.72 -4.57
N ILE A 196 -4.86 4.61 -4.51
CA ILE A 196 -4.29 3.26 -4.39
C ILE A 196 -5.08 2.27 -5.25
N MET A 197 -4.35 1.52 -6.08
CA MET A 197 -4.95 0.52 -6.96
C MET A 197 -5.30 -0.74 -6.18
N LEU A 198 -6.60 -0.97 -6.01
CA LEU A 198 -7.11 -2.14 -5.31
C LEU A 198 -6.67 -3.44 -6.00
N ASN A 199 -6.37 -4.46 -5.19
CA ASN A 199 -5.88 -5.78 -5.65
C ASN A 199 -4.52 -5.77 -6.37
N HIS A 200 -3.78 -4.67 -6.29
CA HIS A 200 -2.43 -4.61 -6.83
C HIS A 200 -1.41 -4.08 -5.81
N SER A 201 -0.17 -4.56 -5.94
CA SER A 201 0.93 -4.16 -5.08
C SER A 201 1.64 -2.92 -5.62
N THR A 202 1.97 -1.99 -4.72
CA THR A 202 2.82 -0.82 -4.99
C THR A 202 3.79 -0.61 -3.83
N ASP A 203 4.87 0.12 -4.06
CA ASP A 203 5.77 0.52 -2.98
C ASP A 203 5.24 1.82 -2.37
N LEU A 204 4.81 1.74 -1.10
CA LEU A 204 4.25 2.87 -0.38
C LEU A 204 5.37 3.65 0.31
N GLU A 205 5.34 4.96 0.17
CA GLU A 205 6.32 5.91 0.69
C GLU A 205 5.67 6.77 1.76
N ILE A 206 6.30 6.82 2.94
CA ILE A 206 5.85 7.62 4.08
C ILE A 206 6.98 8.59 4.42
N GLU A 207 6.74 9.89 4.27
CA GLU A 207 7.72 10.94 4.56
C GLU A 207 7.40 11.59 5.90
N PHE A 208 8.42 11.78 6.72
CA PHE A 208 8.31 12.35 8.06
C PHE A 208 8.87 13.77 8.12
N SER A 209 8.17 14.66 8.82
CA SER A 209 8.60 16.03 9.14
C SER A 209 9.44 16.10 10.41
N LYS A 210 9.27 15.13 11.31
CA LYS A 210 10.09 14.88 12.50
C LYS A 210 10.28 13.37 12.61
N PHE A 211 11.51 12.93 12.77
CA PHE A 211 11.85 11.51 12.84
C PHE A 211 13.18 11.30 13.53
N THR A 212 13.42 10.06 13.95
CA THR A 212 14.74 9.54 14.29
C THR A 212 15.07 8.42 13.29
N GLU A 213 16.21 8.50 12.64
CA GLU A 213 16.68 7.43 11.74
C GLU A 213 16.76 6.10 12.49
N GLY A 214 16.35 5.01 11.84
CA GLY A 214 16.38 3.66 12.42
C GLY A 214 15.15 3.34 13.29
N ASP A 215 14.27 4.32 13.56
CA ASP A 215 13.02 4.05 14.26
C ASP A 215 12.13 3.11 13.44
N ASN A 216 11.62 2.07 14.10
CA ASN A 216 10.54 1.24 13.56
C ASN A 216 9.20 1.87 13.92
N VAL A 217 8.39 2.16 12.91
CA VAL A 217 7.06 2.77 13.07
C VAL A 217 5.99 1.83 12.54
N GLU A 218 4.96 1.65 13.35
CA GLU A 218 3.79 0.84 13.02
C GLU A 218 2.59 1.73 12.68
N PHE A 219 1.86 1.39 11.63
CA PHE A 219 0.64 2.06 11.21
C PHE A 219 -0.52 1.08 11.15
N THR A 220 -1.69 1.51 11.63
CA THR A 220 -2.95 0.81 11.37
C THR A 220 -3.61 1.38 10.11
N VAL A 221 -4.03 0.50 9.21
CA VAL A 221 -4.68 0.83 7.94
C VAL A 221 -6.14 0.41 8.01
N LYS A 222 -7.06 1.32 7.67
CA LYS A 222 -8.52 1.09 7.72
C LYS A 222 -9.19 1.54 6.43
N GLN A 223 -10.32 0.92 6.08
CA GLN A 223 -11.21 1.41 5.04
C GLN A 223 -12.37 2.20 5.67
N ASN A 224 -12.51 3.47 5.30
CA ASN A 224 -13.34 4.41 6.05
C ASN A 224 -14.87 4.22 5.91
N LYS A 225 -15.32 3.43 4.95
CA LYS A 225 -16.74 3.04 4.78
C LYS A 225 -17.04 1.64 5.32
N GLY A 226 -16.13 1.09 6.13
CA GLY A 226 -16.32 -0.17 6.86
C GLY A 226 -16.30 -1.43 5.99
N ARG A 227 -15.80 -1.33 4.75
CA ARG A 227 -15.60 -2.45 3.83
C ARG A 227 -14.53 -3.38 4.39
N ARG A 228 -14.75 -4.70 4.28
CA ARG A 228 -13.72 -5.67 4.67
C ARG A 228 -12.65 -5.67 3.59
N ILE A 229 -11.41 -5.53 4.00
CA ILE A 229 -10.26 -5.74 3.11
C ILE A 229 -10.10 -7.26 3.02
N LYS A 230 -10.06 -7.80 1.80
CA LYS A 230 -10.18 -9.25 1.55
C LYS A 230 -9.07 -10.01 2.28
N GLY A 231 -9.44 -11.08 3.00
CA GLY A 231 -8.50 -11.86 3.81
C GLY A 231 -7.99 -11.16 5.08
N GLN A 232 -8.43 -9.93 5.36
CA GLN A 232 -8.05 -9.12 6.51
C GLN A 232 -9.30 -8.74 7.34
N ALA A 233 -9.07 -8.28 8.58
CA ALA A 233 -10.13 -7.68 9.39
C ALA A 233 -10.57 -6.33 8.76
N LYS A 234 -11.41 -5.55 9.43
CA LYS A 234 -11.76 -4.18 8.95
C LYS A 234 -10.55 -3.23 8.93
N GLU A 235 -9.45 -3.67 9.52
CA GLU A 235 -8.18 -2.99 9.64
C GLU A 235 -7.03 -4.01 9.62
N PHE A 236 -5.84 -3.55 9.28
CA PHE A 236 -4.60 -4.33 9.34
C PHE A 236 -3.42 -3.42 9.64
N THR A 237 -2.29 -4.01 9.99
CA THR A 237 -1.10 -3.27 10.42
C THR A 237 0.01 -3.38 9.40
N ILE A 238 0.75 -2.29 9.20
CA ILE A 238 2.00 -2.24 8.42
C ILE A 238 3.09 -1.63 9.30
N ASN A 239 4.34 -2.05 9.11
CA ASN A 239 5.48 -1.51 9.83
C ASN A 239 6.70 -1.36 8.93
N GLY A 240 7.61 -0.46 9.29
CA GLY A 240 8.85 -0.24 8.56
C GLY A 240 9.81 0.63 9.36
N THR A 241 11.04 0.74 8.84
CA THR A 241 12.11 1.51 9.47
C THR A 241 12.31 2.83 8.73
N ILE A 242 12.45 3.94 9.48
CA ILE A 242 12.73 5.26 8.89
C ILE A 242 14.21 5.32 8.46
N GLU A 243 14.44 5.69 7.21
CA GLU A 243 15.76 5.89 6.62
C GLU A 243 16.36 7.27 6.99
N GLU A 244 17.67 7.46 6.75
CA GLU A 244 18.41 8.71 7.03
C GLU A 244 17.75 9.95 6.40
N ASN A 245 17.16 9.80 5.22
CA ASN A 245 16.49 10.87 4.49
C ASN A 245 15.09 11.23 5.03
N GLY A 246 14.61 10.55 6.08
CA GLY A 246 13.29 10.78 6.66
C GLY A 246 12.14 10.13 5.92
N THR A 247 12.41 9.12 5.09
CA THR A 247 11.39 8.31 4.42
C THR A 247 11.34 6.89 4.95
N MET A 248 10.17 6.27 4.91
CA MET A 248 9.96 4.86 5.16
C MET A 248 9.26 4.25 3.94
N THR A 249 9.83 3.17 3.40
CA THR A 249 9.25 2.42 2.28
C THR A 249 8.58 1.14 2.80
N ILE A 250 7.31 0.94 2.46
CA ILE A 250 6.61 -0.34 2.63
C ILE A 250 6.54 -1.02 1.27
N PRO A 251 7.42 -1.99 1.00
CA PRO A 251 7.47 -2.65 -0.30
C PRO A 251 6.25 -3.54 -0.52
N TYR A 252 5.79 -3.63 -1.76
CA TYR A 252 4.66 -4.49 -2.16
C TYR A 252 3.36 -4.27 -1.36
N PHE A 253 3.13 -3.06 -0.83
CA PHE A 253 1.89 -2.69 -0.16
C PHE A 253 0.70 -2.94 -1.07
N LYS A 254 -0.30 -3.69 -0.57
CA LYS A 254 -1.47 -4.11 -1.33
C LYS A 254 -2.71 -4.03 -0.45
N VAL A 255 -3.77 -3.44 -0.99
CA VAL A 255 -5.10 -3.47 -0.40
C VAL A 255 -5.97 -4.42 -1.20
N GLU A 256 -6.29 -5.58 -0.63
CA GLU A 256 -7.13 -6.57 -1.30
C GLU A 256 -8.62 -6.32 -1.11
N CYS A 257 -9.39 -6.63 -2.13
CA CYS A 257 -10.75 -6.18 -2.31
C CYS A 257 -11.59 -7.33 -2.88
N ASP A 258 -12.73 -7.65 -2.27
CA ASP A 258 -13.68 -8.62 -2.81
C ASP A 258 -14.93 -7.92 -3.34
N PHE A 259 -14.89 -7.57 -4.62
CA PHE A 259 -16.00 -6.96 -5.34
C PHE A 259 -17.32 -7.77 -5.26
N LYS A 260 -17.30 -9.08 -4.92
CA LYS A 260 -18.52 -9.90 -4.77
C LYS A 260 -19.31 -9.59 -3.50
N ALA A 261 -18.63 -9.26 -2.41
CA ALA A 261 -19.26 -9.03 -1.11
C ALA A 261 -19.63 -7.56 -0.87
N ASP A 262 -19.17 -6.67 -1.76
CA ASP A 262 -19.09 -5.24 -1.47
C ASP A 262 -20.30 -4.45 -1.98
N ASN A 263 -21.05 -3.92 -1.01
CA ASN A 263 -22.17 -2.99 -1.14
C ASN A 263 -21.78 -1.61 -1.72
N GLN A 264 -20.87 -1.54 -2.70
CA GLN A 264 -20.56 -0.28 -3.41
C GLN A 264 -19.97 0.81 -2.48
N ASN A 265 -19.44 0.42 -1.31
CA ASN A 265 -18.90 1.30 -0.27
C ASN A 265 -17.43 1.68 -0.55
N PHE A 266 -17.13 2.17 -1.76
CA PHE A 266 -15.80 2.71 -2.09
C PHE A 266 -15.47 3.91 -1.23
N GLY A 267 -14.26 3.97 -0.72
CA GLY A 267 -13.84 4.96 0.27
C GLY A 267 -12.37 5.30 0.19
N ASN A 268 -11.85 5.83 1.28
CA ASN A 268 -10.42 6.08 1.43
C ASN A 268 -9.80 4.96 2.28
N ILE A 269 -8.55 4.65 1.94
CA ILE A 269 -7.65 3.88 2.78
C ILE A 269 -6.96 4.86 3.72
N GLU A 270 -7.31 4.78 4.99
CA GLU A 270 -6.84 5.68 6.03
C GLU A 270 -5.71 5.04 6.82
N PHE A 271 -4.70 5.84 7.15
CA PHE A 271 -3.54 5.44 7.91
C PHE A 271 -3.57 6.11 9.27
N TYR A 272 -3.34 5.32 10.32
CA TYR A 272 -3.38 5.73 11.70
C TYR A 272 -2.04 5.43 12.38
N TYR A 273 -1.52 6.39 13.13
CA TYR A 273 -0.36 6.26 14.01
C TYR A 273 -0.78 6.69 15.41
N ASN A 274 -0.54 5.85 16.42
CA ASN A 274 -1.01 6.05 17.80
C ASN A 274 -2.50 6.47 17.85
N ASP A 275 -3.35 5.73 17.14
CA ASP A 275 -4.80 5.99 16.98
C ASP A 275 -5.21 7.32 16.33
N ASN A 276 -4.26 8.14 15.89
CA ASN A 276 -4.53 9.37 15.17
C ASN A 276 -4.47 9.15 13.66
N LYS A 277 -5.46 9.65 12.91
CA LYS A 277 -5.41 9.63 11.44
C LYS A 277 -4.29 10.56 10.96
N VAL A 278 -3.33 10.00 10.23
CA VAL A 278 -2.12 10.71 9.76
C VAL A 278 -2.04 10.82 8.24
N GLY A 279 -2.86 10.06 7.51
CA GLY A 279 -2.94 10.17 6.07
C GLY A 279 -4.07 9.36 5.49
N GLU A 280 -4.31 9.55 4.20
CA GLU A 280 -5.26 8.75 3.45
C GLU A 280 -4.85 8.64 1.97
N LEU A 281 -5.24 7.54 1.35
CA LEU A 281 -5.17 7.32 -0.09
C LEU A 281 -6.58 7.01 -0.60
N LYS A 282 -6.97 7.62 -1.71
CA LYS A 282 -8.27 7.36 -2.35
C LYS A 282 -8.27 5.97 -2.98
N GLU A 283 -9.27 5.13 -2.73
CA GLU A 283 -9.38 3.86 -3.44
C GLU A 283 -9.56 4.11 -4.94
N ASN A 284 -8.84 3.33 -5.75
CA ASN A 284 -8.92 3.41 -7.19
C ASN A 284 -8.86 2.02 -7.82
N PHE A 285 -9.49 1.86 -8.98
CA PHE A 285 -9.49 0.65 -9.79
C PHE A 285 -9.99 1.00 -11.19
N GLY A 286 -9.54 0.27 -12.20
CA GLY A 286 -10.02 0.45 -13.57
C GLY A 286 -11.26 -0.39 -13.84
N TRP A 287 -11.29 -1.02 -15.01
CA TRP A 287 -12.32 -1.97 -15.35
C TRP A 287 -12.19 -3.28 -14.55
N THR A 288 -13.28 -3.85 -14.08
CA THR A 288 -13.26 -5.16 -13.43
C THR A 288 -14.57 -5.89 -13.69
N TRP A 289 -14.60 -7.19 -13.43
CA TRP A 289 -15.84 -7.94 -13.46
C TRP A 289 -15.86 -9.02 -12.38
N ILE A 290 -17.06 -9.43 -12.00
CA ILE A 290 -17.29 -10.55 -11.09
C ILE A 290 -18.39 -11.46 -11.60
N LYS A 291 -18.36 -12.69 -11.09
CA LYS A 291 -19.49 -13.62 -11.16
C LYS A 291 -20.15 -13.76 -9.79
N ASP A 292 -21.44 -13.46 -9.73
CA ASP A 292 -22.25 -13.49 -8.52
C ASP A 292 -23.64 -14.05 -8.83
N GLY A 293 -24.05 -15.12 -8.12
CA GLY A 293 -25.37 -15.72 -8.30
C GLY A 293 -25.70 -16.20 -9.72
N GLY A 294 -24.70 -16.45 -10.57
CA GLY A 294 -24.89 -16.79 -12.00
C GLY A 294 -24.95 -15.59 -12.93
N LEU A 295 -24.98 -14.37 -12.41
CA LEU A 295 -24.91 -13.12 -13.14
C LEU A 295 -23.45 -12.65 -13.25
N LEU A 296 -23.06 -12.16 -14.43
CA LEU A 296 -21.80 -11.46 -14.63
C LEU A 296 -22.02 -9.95 -14.45
N LYS A 297 -21.17 -9.31 -13.65
CA LYS A 297 -21.27 -7.86 -13.36
C LYS A 297 -19.98 -7.19 -13.78
N ILE A 298 -20.05 -6.21 -14.68
CA ILE A 298 -18.92 -5.39 -15.11
C ILE A 298 -18.93 -4.06 -14.36
N PHE A 299 -17.78 -3.63 -13.89
CA PHE A 299 -17.59 -2.37 -13.18
C PHE A 299 -16.46 -1.55 -13.78
N ALA A 300 -16.54 -0.24 -13.65
CA ALA A 300 -15.42 0.67 -13.85
C ALA A 300 -15.49 1.80 -12.85
N ASN A 301 -14.36 2.18 -12.25
CA ASN A 301 -14.22 3.50 -11.67
C ASN A 301 -13.66 4.43 -12.74
N ILE A 302 -14.34 5.52 -13.00
CA ILE A 302 -13.95 6.48 -14.03
C ILE A 302 -13.74 7.83 -13.37
N GLU A 303 -12.72 8.55 -13.80
CA GLU A 303 -12.64 9.99 -13.52
C GLU A 303 -13.67 10.68 -14.39
N SER A 304 -14.52 11.53 -13.80
CA SER A 304 -15.51 12.30 -14.55
C SER A 304 -15.24 13.78 -14.38
N LYS A 305 -15.26 14.51 -15.48
CA LYS A 305 -15.15 15.96 -15.48
C LYS A 305 -16.23 16.57 -16.35
N VAL A 306 -17.20 17.20 -15.70
CA VAL A 306 -18.31 17.87 -16.37
C VAL A 306 -18.01 19.36 -16.43
N ASN A 307 -17.59 19.83 -17.60
CA ASN A 307 -17.24 21.23 -17.85
C ASN A 307 -18.43 22.04 -18.40
N TYR A 308 -19.54 21.37 -18.72
CA TYR A 308 -20.78 21.99 -19.17
C TYR A 308 -21.98 21.24 -18.60
N LEU A 309 -22.98 22.00 -18.16
CA LEU A 309 -24.26 21.49 -17.71
C LEU A 309 -25.36 22.18 -18.54
N ALA A 310 -26.16 21.38 -19.23
CA ALA A 310 -27.37 21.88 -19.88
C ALA A 310 -28.32 22.47 -18.82
N MET A 311 -29.16 23.43 -19.24
CA MET A 311 -30.07 24.13 -18.34
C MET A 311 -31.02 23.14 -17.64
N GLY A 312 -31.08 23.19 -16.31
CA GLY A 312 -31.93 22.30 -15.50
C GLY A 312 -31.27 20.95 -15.15
N CYS A 313 -30.11 20.65 -15.72
CA CYS A 313 -29.38 19.41 -15.46
C CYS A 313 -28.29 19.62 -14.39
N THR A 314 -28.03 18.56 -13.63
CA THR A 314 -26.95 18.44 -12.66
C THR A 314 -25.89 17.48 -13.17
N GLU A 315 -24.69 17.52 -12.58
CA GLU A 315 -23.66 16.52 -12.85
C GLU A 315 -24.15 15.09 -12.54
N GLY A 316 -25.05 14.93 -11.56
CA GLY A 316 -25.67 13.67 -11.22
C GLY A 316 -26.49 13.08 -12.37
N ASP A 317 -27.24 13.92 -13.08
CA ASP A 317 -28.09 13.48 -14.20
C ASP A 317 -27.26 12.91 -15.36
N TYR A 318 -26.12 13.53 -15.66
CA TYR A 318 -25.19 13.07 -16.68
C TYR A 318 -24.56 11.72 -16.30
N LYS A 319 -24.10 11.59 -15.05
CA LYS A 319 -23.54 10.34 -14.52
C LYS A 319 -24.56 9.21 -14.51
N GLU A 320 -25.80 9.52 -14.11
CA GLU A 320 -26.90 8.57 -14.10
C GLU A 320 -27.25 8.10 -15.52
N ALA A 321 -27.35 9.02 -16.49
CA ALA A 321 -27.63 8.69 -17.88
C ALA A 321 -26.61 7.72 -18.47
N VAL A 322 -25.31 8.01 -18.35
CA VAL A 322 -24.24 7.14 -18.88
C VAL A 322 -24.22 5.79 -18.17
N ASN A 323 -24.39 5.78 -16.84
CA ASN A 323 -24.46 4.53 -16.08
C ASN A 323 -25.67 3.67 -16.47
N ASN A 324 -26.85 4.30 -16.65
CA ASN A 324 -28.07 3.60 -17.04
C ASN A 324 -27.95 3.05 -18.46
N GLN A 325 -27.39 3.80 -19.40
CA GLN A 325 -27.11 3.30 -20.74
C GLN A 325 -26.11 2.15 -20.70
N PHE A 326 -25.03 2.25 -19.91
CA PHE A 326 -24.02 1.19 -19.82
C PHE A 326 -24.64 -0.13 -19.32
N LYS A 327 -25.41 -0.05 -18.22
CA LYS A 327 -26.15 -1.18 -17.68
C LYS A 327 -27.10 -1.77 -18.73
N ARG A 328 -27.90 -0.91 -19.37
CA ARG A 328 -28.90 -1.31 -20.37
C ARG A 328 -28.26 -2.00 -21.57
N THR A 329 -27.16 -1.47 -22.09
CA THR A 329 -26.43 -2.07 -23.22
C THR A 329 -25.98 -3.49 -22.88
N LEU A 330 -25.42 -3.71 -21.69
CA LEU A 330 -24.98 -5.04 -21.26
C LEU A 330 -26.16 -6.01 -21.07
N GLU A 331 -27.25 -5.57 -20.43
CA GLU A 331 -28.42 -6.40 -20.17
C GLU A 331 -29.13 -6.80 -21.47
N LEU A 332 -29.31 -5.86 -22.41
CA LEU A 332 -29.92 -6.14 -23.72
C LEU A 332 -29.07 -7.08 -24.57
N SER A 333 -27.75 -6.94 -24.54
CA SER A 333 -26.82 -7.72 -25.36
C SER A 333 -26.61 -9.15 -24.86
N SER A 334 -26.97 -9.40 -23.60
CA SER A 334 -26.70 -10.66 -22.91
C SER A 334 -27.96 -11.42 -22.49
N ASP A 335 -29.14 -10.95 -22.89
CA ASP A 335 -30.43 -11.50 -22.43
C ASP A 335 -30.55 -11.46 -20.88
N GLY A 336 -29.99 -10.42 -20.26
CA GLY A 336 -29.99 -10.21 -18.80
C GLY A 336 -28.95 -11.01 -18.02
N LEU A 337 -28.01 -11.69 -18.68
CA LEU A 337 -26.94 -12.48 -18.02
C LEU A 337 -25.72 -11.63 -17.59
N VAL A 338 -25.59 -10.43 -18.16
CA VAL A 338 -24.54 -9.46 -17.86
C VAL A 338 -25.18 -8.13 -17.50
N THR A 339 -24.73 -7.52 -16.41
CA THR A 339 -25.11 -6.15 -16.01
C THR A 339 -23.86 -5.31 -15.76
N GLY A 340 -24.03 -3.99 -15.71
CA GLY A 340 -22.95 -3.04 -15.45
C GLY A 340 -23.24 -2.08 -14.31
N LYS A 341 -22.17 -1.50 -13.74
CA LYS A 341 -22.24 -0.25 -12.97
C LYS A 341 -20.96 0.57 -13.13
N LEU A 342 -21.12 1.87 -13.36
CA LEU A 342 -20.03 2.84 -13.37
C LEU A 342 -19.95 3.55 -12.02
N PHE A 343 -18.73 3.83 -11.58
CA PHE A 343 -18.40 4.71 -10.47
C PHE A 343 -17.68 5.92 -11.03
N PHE A 344 -17.93 7.10 -10.48
CA PHE A 344 -17.41 8.37 -11.01
C PHE A 344 -16.44 9.05 -10.04
N ASP A 345 -15.83 8.24 -9.18
CA ASP A 345 -14.88 8.65 -8.16
C ASP A 345 -13.46 8.18 -8.54
N GLY A 346 -13.20 7.86 -9.81
CA GLY A 346 -11.89 7.40 -10.26
C GLY A 346 -10.85 8.52 -10.18
N THR A 347 -9.58 8.12 -10.07
CA THR A 347 -8.44 9.01 -10.33
C THR A 347 -7.79 8.53 -11.61
N TYR A 348 -7.87 9.34 -12.66
CA TYR A 348 -7.36 8.96 -13.98
C TYR A 348 -5.90 8.48 -13.92
N THR A 349 -5.60 7.39 -14.64
CA THR A 349 -4.22 6.97 -14.86
C THR A 349 -4.05 6.13 -16.11
N LYS A 350 -2.87 6.29 -16.71
CA LYS A 350 -2.32 5.40 -17.76
C LYS A 350 -1.29 4.42 -17.19
N GLU A 351 -0.92 4.59 -15.93
CA GLU A 351 0.12 3.79 -15.30
C GLU A 351 -0.39 2.39 -14.96
N PRO A 352 0.48 1.35 -15.04
CA PRO A 352 0.16 0.04 -14.50
C PRO A 352 -0.10 0.17 -12.99
N PRO A 353 -0.83 -0.80 -12.42
CA PRO A 353 -1.14 -2.11 -12.97
C PRO A 353 -2.50 -2.18 -13.66
N GLN A 354 -3.20 -1.05 -13.80
CA GLN A 354 -4.45 -0.98 -14.52
C GLN A 354 -4.77 0.46 -14.94
N VAL A 355 -5.28 0.62 -16.16
CA VAL A 355 -5.82 1.88 -16.66
C VAL A 355 -7.08 2.27 -15.88
N VAL A 356 -7.17 3.54 -15.48
CA VAL A 356 -8.41 4.13 -14.95
C VAL A 356 -8.90 5.16 -15.97
N PRO A 357 -10.05 4.91 -16.63
CA PRO A 357 -10.52 5.76 -17.71
C PRO A 357 -11.03 7.10 -17.18
N LYS A 358 -11.07 8.07 -18.09
CA LYS A 358 -11.64 9.40 -17.86
C LYS A 358 -12.76 9.68 -18.85
N LEU A 359 -13.83 10.31 -18.39
CA LEU A 359 -14.92 10.82 -19.20
C LEU A 359 -15.06 12.33 -19.00
N ASP A 360 -14.68 13.10 -20.01
CA ASP A 360 -14.87 14.54 -20.09
C ASP A 360 -16.18 14.85 -20.81
N ILE A 361 -17.05 15.62 -20.17
CA ILE A 361 -18.27 16.14 -20.77
C ILE A 361 -18.10 17.64 -20.94
N ILE A 362 -18.08 18.10 -22.18
CA ILE A 362 -17.76 19.49 -22.50
C ILE A 362 -18.84 20.17 -23.35
N GLU A 363 -18.79 21.50 -23.41
CA GLU A 363 -19.58 22.29 -24.35
C GLU A 363 -19.01 22.14 -25.77
N GLU A 364 -19.86 21.96 -26.78
CA GLU A 364 -19.46 21.97 -28.19
C GLU A 364 -18.69 23.26 -28.53
N ALA A 365 -17.56 23.15 -29.25
CA ALA A 365 -16.85 24.31 -29.76
C ALA A 365 -17.71 25.03 -30.81
N LYS A 366 -17.94 26.34 -30.63
CA LYS A 366 -18.85 27.19 -31.44
C LYS A 366 -19.01 26.81 -32.93
N LYS A 367 -20.28 26.62 -33.31
CA LYS A 367 -20.90 26.71 -34.65
C LYS A 367 -19.99 27.29 -35.76
N VAL A 368 -19.77 26.48 -36.80
CA VAL A 368 -19.55 26.98 -38.15
C VAL A 368 -20.68 26.43 -39.04
N GLU A 369 -21.55 27.33 -39.50
CA GLU A 369 -22.50 27.13 -40.61
C GLU A 369 -23.38 25.85 -40.61
N GLY A 370 -24.29 25.74 -39.64
CA GLY A 370 -25.58 25.05 -39.86
C GLY A 370 -25.58 23.51 -39.89
N PHE A 371 -24.46 22.85 -39.62
CA PHE A 371 -24.41 21.42 -39.35
C PHE A 371 -24.20 21.19 -37.85
N PHE A 372 -25.03 20.34 -37.25
CA PHE A 372 -24.84 19.85 -35.90
C PHE A 372 -24.17 18.49 -35.99
N THR A 373 -23.04 18.32 -35.30
CA THR A 373 -22.38 17.03 -35.13
C THR A 373 -21.90 16.97 -33.70
N LEU A 374 -22.41 16.00 -32.92
CA LEU A 374 -21.81 15.65 -31.63
C LEU A 374 -20.35 15.24 -31.92
N GLY A 375 -19.39 16.08 -31.52
CA GLY A 375 -17.98 15.75 -31.61
C GLY A 375 -17.60 14.87 -30.43
N THR A 376 -17.49 13.56 -30.66
CA THR A 376 -16.89 12.67 -29.68
C THR A 376 -15.44 12.41 -30.05
N GLN A 377 -14.58 12.33 -29.04
CA GLN A 377 -13.17 12.01 -29.23
C GLN A 377 -12.74 11.09 -28.10
N THR A 378 -12.31 9.88 -28.45
CA THR A 378 -11.60 9.02 -27.50
C THR A 378 -10.12 8.93 -27.85
N THR A 379 -9.30 9.03 -26.81
CA THR A 379 -7.91 8.56 -26.79
C THR A 379 -7.82 7.37 -25.82
N ASP A 380 -6.69 6.65 -25.78
CA ASP A 380 -6.47 5.33 -25.14
C ASP A 380 -7.17 5.02 -23.79
N VAL A 381 -7.48 6.05 -23.01
CA VAL A 381 -7.97 6.00 -21.62
C VAL A 381 -8.88 7.21 -21.30
N HIS A 382 -9.15 8.06 -22.28
CA HIS A 382 -9.85 9.32 -22.09
C HIS A 382 -10.89 9.46 -23.19
N ALA A 383 -12.13 9.31 -22.78
CA ALA A 383 -13.33 9.55 -23.55
C ALA A 383 -13.75 11.02 -23.38
N LYS A 384 -14.09 11.68 -24.47
CA LYS A 384 -14.62 13.03 -24.49
C LYS A 384 -15.93 13.01 -25.25
N VAL A 385 -16.98 13.49 -24.60
CA VAL A 385 -18.32 13.64 -25.17
C VAL A 385 -18.70 15.10 -25.16
N GLU A 386 -19.02 15.63 -26.33
CA GLU A 386 -19.59 16.96 -26.48
C GLU A 386 -21.08 16.91 -26.14
N SER A 387 -21.54 17.91 -25.40
CA SER A 387 -22.92 18.06 -24.99
C SER A 387 -23.56 19.25 -25.66
N MET A 388 -24.82 19.09 -26.08
CA MET A 388 -25.62 20.12 -26.75
C MET A 388 -26.73 20.61 -25.82
N PRO A 389 -27.19 21.87 -25.98
CA PRO A 389 -28.33 22.39 -25.23
C PRO A 389 -29.65 21.89 -25.83
N ILE A 390 -30.15 20.73 -25.39
CA ILE A 390 -31.51 20.27 -25.73
C ILE A 390 -32.09 19.55 -24.50
N ASP A 391 -33.43 19.53 -24.40
CA ASP A 391 -34.28 19.04 -23.29
C ASP A 391 -33.93 17.67 -22.66
N ASP A 392 -34.67 17.25 -21.63
CA ASP A 392 -34.46 16.00 -20.88
C ASP A 392 -34.32 14.72 -21.75
N SER A 393 -34.78 14.73 -23.01
CA SER A 393 -34.58 13.61 -23.93
C SER A 393 -33.12 13.44 -24.36
N PHE A 394 -32.36 14.53 -24.46
CA PHE A 394 -30.94 14.53 -24.83
C PHE A 394 -30.06 13.79 -23.81
N LEU A 395 -30.33 14.01 -22.52
CA LEU A 395 -29.58 13.35 -21.43
C LEU A 395 -29.71 11.84 -21.51
N THR A 396 -30.93 11.34 -21.69
CA THR A 396 -31.23 9.91 -21.56
C THR A 396 -30.91 9.11 -22.82
N THR A 397 -30.85 9.73 -24.01
CA THR A 397 -30.57 9.01 -25.27
C THR A 397 -29.20 9.34 -25.84
N ASP A 398 -28.90 10.59 -26.16
CA ASP A 398 -27.73 10.91 -26.96
C ASP A 398 -26.45 10.95 -26.12
N LEU A 399 -26.50 11.60 -24.95
CA LEU A 399 -25.37 11.63 -24.03
C LEU A 399 -25.03 10.24 -23.49
N GLY A 400 -26.05 9.47 -23.09
CA GLY A 400 -25.87 8.11 -22.59
C GLY A 400 -25.19 7.22 -23.62
N GLU A 401 -25.70 7.20 -24.86
CA GLU A 401 -25.16 6.39 -25.95
C GLU A 401 -23.73 6.80 -26.33
N SER A 402 -23.48 8.09 -26.53
CA SER A 402 -22.14 8.61 -26.81
C SER A 402 -21.18 8.35 -25.65
N GLY A 403 -21.61 8.57 -24.41
CA GLY A 403 -20.82 8.28 -23.21
C GLY A 403 -20.37 6.83 -23.15
N VAL A 404 -21.29 5.90 -23.41
CA VAL A 404 -20.97 4.46 -23.42
C VAL A 404 -20.11 4.09 -24.63
N HIS A 405 -20.40 4.60 -25.82
CA HIS A 405 -19.60 4.37 -27.02
C HIS A 405 -18.13 4.74 -26.76
N GLU A 406 -17.88 5.96 -26.28
CA GLU A 406 -16.54 6.44 -26.00
C GLU A 406 -15.88 5.71 -24.83
N LEU A 407 -16.63 5.36 -23.77
CA LEU A 407 -16.08 4.55 -22.68
C LEU A 407 -15.67 3.14 -23.14
N LEU A 408 -16.42 2.51 -24.04
CA LEU A 408 -16.09 1.17 -24.55
C LEU A 408 -14.82 1.17 -25.42
N HIS A 409 -14.46 2.29 -26.05
CA HIS A 409 -13.14 2.44 -26.69
C HIS A 409 -11.99 2.33 -25.67
N THR A 410 -12.18 2.69 -24.40
CA THR A 410 -11.15 2.47 -23.35
C THR A 410 -10.95 0.99 -23.00
N LEU A 411 -11.88 0.13 -23.41
CA LEU A 411 -11.79 -1.33 -23.42
C LEU A 411 -11.40 -1.87 -24.80
N ARG A 412 -10.86 -1.03 -25.66
CA ARG A 412 -10.40 -1.44 -26.99
C ARG A 412 -11.47 -2.02 -27.89
N LEU A 413 -12.74 -1.75 -27.59
CA LEU A 413 -13.83 -2.21 -28.42
C LEU A 413 -13.90 -1.30 -29.66
N HIS A 414 -13.61 -1.85 -30.83
CA HIS A 414 -13.67 -1.12 -32.09
C HIS A 414 -15.07 -1.14 -32.70
N HIS A 415 -15.26 -0.24 -33.66
CA HIS A 415 -16.46 -0.23 -34.48
C HIS A 415 -16.55 -1.52 -35.33
N PRO A 416 -17.75 -2.08 -35.54
CA PRO A 416 -17.94 -3.29 -36.35
C PRO A 416 -17.45 -3.17 -37.81
N PHE A 417 -17.29 -1.93 -38.30
CA PHE A 417 -16.87 -1.63 -39.67
C PHE A 417 -15.38 -1.28 -39.80
N ALA A 418 -14.64 -1.20 -38.69
CA ALA A 418 -13.21 -0.90 -38.69
C ALA A 418 -12.39 -2.19 -38.67
N LEU A 419 -12.52 -2.98 -37.61
CA LEU A 419 -11.83 -4.26 -37.43
C LEU A 419 -12.81 -5.32 -36.94
N THR A 420 -12.78 -6.50 -37.53
CA THR A 420 -13.60 -7.63 -37.08
C THR A 420 -12.98 -8.19 -35.80
N GLN A 421 -13.51 -7.78 -34.64
CA GLN A 421 -13.05 -8.24 -33.33
C GLN A 421 -13.74 -9.53 -32.87
N ALA A 422 -14.83 -9.92 -33.52
CA ALA A 422 -15.50 -11.19 -33.32
C ALA A 422 -16.17 -11.67 -34.62
N GLU A 423 -16.36 -12.99 -34.75
CA GLU A 423 -17.01 -13.58 -35.94
C GLU A 423 -18.43 -13.02 -36.15
N ASP A 424 -19.15 -12.72 -35.06
CA ASP A 424 -20.52 -12.19 -35.12
C ASP A 424 -20.59 -10.68 -35.44
N THR A 425 -19.46 -9.98 -35.49
CA THR A 425 -19.38 -8.58 -35.97
C THR A 425 -19.00 -8.49 -37.44
N LYS A 426 -18.73 -9.61 -38.11
CA LYS A 426 -18.20 -9.60 -39.48
C LYS A 426 -19.16 -8.91 -40.45
N LEU A 427 -18.63 -7.98 -41.23
CA LEU A 427 -19.32 -7.24 -42.28
C LEU A 427 -18.42 -7.18 -43.52
N ILE A 428 -19.03 -7.07 -44.71
CA ILE A 428 -18.30 -6.82 -45.96
C ILE A 428 -18.49 -5.36 -46.35
N ASN A 429 -17.40 -4.60 -46.46
CA ASN A 429 -17.43 -3.24 -46.96
C ASN A 429 -17.46 -3.28 -48.50
N ILE A 430 -18.49 -2.68 -49.09
CA ILE A 430 -18.71 -2.63 -50.55
C ILE A 430 -18.48 -1.21 -51.13
N GLY A 431 -17.85 -0.34 -50.33
CA GLY A 431 -17.41 1.01 -50.68
C GLY A 431 -18.15 2.10 -49.90
N TRP A 432 -17.43 3.16 -49.57
CA TRP A 432 -17.92 4.30 -48.78
C TRP A 432 -18.48 3.83 -47.42
N GLU A 433 -19.69 4.28 -47.07
CA GLU A 433 -20.37 3.96 -45.82
C GLU A 433 -21.20 2.65 -45.89
N ARG A 434 -21.03 1.84 -46.95
CA ARG A 434 -21.93 0.71 -47.25
C ARG A 434 -21.33 -0.65 -46.87
N LEU A 435 -22.10 -1.40 -46.09
CA LEU A 435 -21.72 -2.67 -45.50
C LEU A 435 -22.81 -3.72 -45.79
N ILE A 436 -22.41 -4.97 -45.94
CA ILE A 436 -23.30 -6.12 -46.10
C ILE A 436 -23.05 -7.12 -44.97
N THR A 437 -24.13 -7.65 -44.38
CA THR A 437 -24.05 -8.73 -43.40
C THR A 437 -23.69 -10.06 -44.05
N VAL A 438 -22.97 -10.90 -43.32
CA VAL A 438 -22.65 -12.26 -43.75
C VAL A 438 -23.42 -13.27 -42.91
N GLN A 439 -23.40 -14.54 -43.34
CA GLN A 439 -23.94 -15.61 -42.51
C GLN A 439 -23.20 -15.64 -41.16
N GLY A 440 -23.97 -15.51 -40.07
CA GLY A 440 -23.42 -15.49 -38.72
C GLY A 440 -23.23 -14.09 -38.11
N THR A 441 -23.39 -13.01 -38.90
CA THR A 441 -23.44 -11.65 -38.33
C THR A 441 -24.61 -11.52 -37.37
N ASP A 442 -24.39 -10.87 -36.24
CA ASP A 442 -25.42 -10.66 -35.22
C ASP A 442 -26.64 -9.91 -35.81
N PRO A 443 -27.87 -10.37 -35.56
CA PRO A 443 -29.07 -9.74 -36.12
C PRO A 443 -29.31 -8.30 -35.63
N ASN A 444 -28.70 -7.91 -34.50
CA ASN A 444 -28.74 -6.55 -33.97
C ASN A 444 -27.52 -5.72 -34.37
N ILE A 445 -26.68 -6.16 -35.31
CA ILE A 445 -25.46 -5.42 -35.71
C ILE A 445 -25.76 -3.99 -36.16
N ALA A 446 -26.94 -3.72 -36.76
CA ALA A 446 -27.37 -2.38 -37.14
C ALA A 446 -27.71 -1.46 -35.95
N TYR A 447 -27.96 -2.04 -34.77
CA TYR A 447 -28.25 -1.36 -33.52
C TYR A 447 -27.07 -1.48 -32.53
N ASN A 448 -25.89 -1.79 -33.04
CA ASN A 448 -24.68 -1.81 -32.24
C ASN A 448 -24.32 -0.37 -31.81
N ILE A 449 -24.08 -0.15 -30.51
CA ILE A 449 -23.71 1.15 -29.94
C ILE A 449 -22.37 1.64 -30.49
N MET A 450 -21.51 0.73 -30.96
CA MET A 450 -20.23 1.03 -31.60
C MET A 450 -20.36 1.35 -33.10
N ASN A 451 -21.55 1.62 -33.63
CA ASN A 451 -21.72 2.11 -34.99
C ASN A 451 -21.75 3.63 -35.08
N TYR A 452 -21.70 4.14 -36.31
CA TYR A 452 -22.08 5.51 -36.64
C TYR A 452 -23.36 5.53 -37.47
N ASP A 453 -24.19 6.54 -37.25
CA ASP A 453 -25.51 6.70 -37.89
C ASP A 453 -25.44 6.95 -39.41
N VAL A 454 -24.26 7.35 -39.91
CA VAL A 454 -23.94 7.53 -41.32
C VAL A 454 -23.84 6.22 -42.10
N LYS A 455 -23.59 5.10 -41.41
CA LYS A 455 -23.40 3.79 -42.04
C LYS A 455 -24.69 3.28 -42.68
N ILE A 456 -24.52 2.44 -43.71
CA ILE A 456 -25.60 1.79 -44.44
C ILE A 456 -25.34 0.29 -44.40
N ILE A 457 -26.17 -0.47 -43.69
CA ILE A 457 -26.06 -1.93 -43.59
C ILE A 457 -27.23 -2.57 -44.34
N ASP A 458 -26.93 -3.48 -45.27
CA ASP A 458 -27.94 -4.18 -46.10
C ASP A 458 -28.90 -3.21 -46.81
N GLY A 459 -28.34 -2.09 -47.29
CA GLY A 459 -29.09 -1.04 -47.98
C GLY A 459 -29.92 -0.12 -47.09
N LYS A 460 -29.89 -0.30 -45.75
CA LYS A 460 -30.62 0.54 -44.80
C LYS A 460 -29.68 1.51 -44.08
N LYS A 461 -29.99 2.80 -44.14
CA LYS A 461 -29.23 3.84 -43.44
C LYS A 461 -29.51 3.77 -41.94
N LEU A 462 -28.46 3.72 -41.12
CA LEU A 462 -28.61 3.52 -39.67
C LEU A 462 -29.34 4.69 -39.01
N SER A 463 -29.05 5.94 -39.39
CA SER A 463 -29.80 7.13 -38.95
C SER A 463 -31.31 7.06 -39.17
N ASP A 464 -31.81 6.28 -40.14
CA ASP A 464 -33.25 6.07 -40.32
C ASP A 464 -33.78 4.95 -39.43
N LEU A 465 -33.02 3.88 -39.22
CA LEU A 465 -33.36 2.79 -38.30
C LEU A 465 -33.39 3.27 -36.84
N TRP A 466 -32.46 4.15 -36.47
CA TRP A 466 -32.30 4.64 -35.10
C TRP A 466 -33.41 5.57 -34.63
N LYS A 467 -34.21 6.11 -35.56
CA LYS A 467 -35.47 6.80 -35.25
C LYS A 467 -36.54 5.86 -34.69
N LEU A 468 -36.44 4.56 -34.96
CA LEU A 468 -37.41 3.54 -34.55
C LEU A 468 -36.89 2.68 -33.39
N LYS A 469 -35.58 2.38 -33.39
CA LYS A 469 -34.92 1.58 -32.36
C LYS A 469 -33.48 2.06 -32.19
N ARG A 470 -33.13 2.49 -30.98
CA ARG A 470 -31.83 3.09 -30.64
C ARG A 470 -30.67 2.08 -30.73
N PRO A 471 -29.42 2.55 -30.92
CA PRO A 471 -28.23 1.72 -30.96
C PRO A 471 -27.75 1.34 -29.54
N GLU A 472 -28.40 0.35 -28.94
CA GLU A 472 -28.20 -0.01 -27.53
C GLU A 472 -27.54 -1.39 -27.34
N TYR A 473 -26.99 -1.98 -28.41
CA TYR A 473 -26.48 -3.36 -28.38
C TYR A 473 -24.97 -3.41 -28.56
N ILE A 474 -24.37 -4.49 -28.11
CA ILE A 474 -23.10 -5.04 -28.58
C ILE A 474 -23.32 -6.53 -28.85
N THR A 475 -22.47 -7.15 -29.66
CA THR A 475 -22.63 -8.58 -29.95
C THR A 475 -22.16 -9.46 -28.78
N LYS A 476 -22.53 -10.74 -28.78
CA LYS A 476 -22.04 -11.69 -27.77
C LYS A 476 -20.53 -11.89 -27.88
N GLY A 477 -19.98 -11.84 -29.09
CA GLY A 477 -18.55 -11.84 -29.35
C GLY A 477 -17.84 -10.60 -28.80
N GLN A 478 -18.42 -9.41 -28.96
CA GLN A 478 -17.90 -8.19 -28.35
C GLN A 478 -17.96 -8.20 -26.81
N LEU A 479 -19.02 -8.76 -26.22
CA LEU A 479 -19.08 -8.98 -24.78
C LEU A 479 -17.94 -9.89 -24.29
N GLN A 480 -17.67 -10.98 -25.01
CA GLN A 480 -16.54 -11.86 -24.68
C GLN A 480 -15.19 -11.14 -24.83
N PHE A 481 -15.05 -10.30 -25.84
CA PHE A 481 -13.87 -9.46 -26.02
C PHE A 481 -13.66 -8.52 -24.83
N ILE A 482 -14.71 -7.85 -24.35
CA ILE A 482 -14.66 -7.00 -23.16
C ILE A 482 -14.14 -7.77 -21.94
N PHE A 483 -14.66 -8.95 -21.64
CA PHE A 483 -14.16 -9.74 -20.49
C PHE A 483 -12.67 -10.06 -20.62
N ASN A 484 -12.24 -10.48 -21.82
CA ASN A 484 -10.85 -10.79 -22.09
C ASN A 484 -9.95 -9.54 -21.94
N GLU A 485 -10.45 -8.38 -22.36
CA GLU A 485 -9.74 -7.12 -22.22
C GLU A 485 -9.57 -6.73 -20.76
N ILE A 486 -10.64 -6.81 -19.98
CA ILE A 486 -10.60 -6.51 -18.55
C ILE A 486 -9.58 -7.41 -17.85
N ASP A 487 -9.59 -8.71 -18.15
CA ASP A 487 -8.62 -9.68 -17.60
C ASP A 487 -7.17 -9.37 -17.98
N ARG A 488 -6.94 -8.75 -19.15
CA ARG A 488 -5.61 -8.28 -19.58
C ARG A 488 -5.19 -7.05 -18.79
N GLN A 489 -6.06 -6.04 -18.73
CA GLN A 489 -5.77 -4.80 -17.99
C GLN A 489 -5.52 -5.07 -16.50
N GLN A 490 -6.28 -5.97 -15.86
CA GLN A 490 -6.06 -6.38 -14.47
C GLN A 490 -4.74 -7.12 -14.22
N LYS A 491 -4.03 -7.55 -15.27
CA LYS A 491 -2.70 -8.14 -15.17
C LYS A 491 -1.59 -7.13 -15.44
N GLY A 492 -1.93 -5.83 -15.52
CA GLY A 492 -1.01 -4.78 -15.94
C GLY A 492 -0.63 -4.85 -17.41
N LYS A 493 -1.38 -5.61 -18.23
CA LYS A 493 -1.12 -5.79 -19.65
C LYS A 493 -2.00 -4.89 -20.51
N GLY A 494 -1.53 -4.60 -21.71
CA GLY A 494 -2.26 -3.75 -22.63
C GLY A 494 -2.12 -2.30 -22.20
N THR A 495 -0.87 -1.88 -21.98
CA THR A 495 -0.43 -0.48 -21.85
C THR A 495 0.51 -0.15 -23.01
N VAL A 496 0.66 1.15 -23.34
CA VAL A 496 1.55 1.62 -24.43
C VAL A 496 2.97 1.08 -24.28
N GLN A 497 3.43 0.89 -23.04
CA GLN A 497 4.76 0.40 -22.72
C GLN A 497 4.94 -1.10 -23.03
N ASP A 498 3.92 -1.94 -22.82
CA ASP A 498 3.95 -3.37 -23.17
C ASP A 498 4.07 -3.59 -24.69
N VAL A 499 3.50 -2.67 -25.49
CA VAL A 499 3.52 -2.76 -26.96
C VAL A 499 4.82 -2.16 -27.52
N ALA A 500 5.31 -1.06 -26.94
CA ALA A 500 6.58 -0.45 -27.33
C ALA A 500 7.80 -1.37 -27.07
N GLU A 501 7.74 -2.24 -26.06
CA GLU A 501 8.76 -3.28 -25.83
C GLU A 501 8.67 -4.44 -26.84
N ALA A 502 7.50 -4.68 -27.44
CA ALA A 502 7.28 -5.73 -28.43
C ALA A 502 7.58 -5.31 -29.88
N SER A 503 7.49 -4.01 -30.20
CA SER A 503 7.76 -3.48 -31.54
C SER A 503 8.95 -2.51 -31.54
N HIS A 504 10.06 -2.88 -32.20
CA HIS A 504 11.22 -2.02 -32.42
C HIS A 504 10.98 -0.78 -33.32
N ILE A 505 9.73 -0.34 -33.49
CA ILE A 505 9.36 0.76 -34.38
C ILE A 505 8.93 1.95 -33.53
N ARG A 506 9.87 2.90 -33.37
CA ARG A 506 9.61 4.25 -32.85
C ARG A 506 8.99 5.10 -33.97
N SER A 507 7.67 5.06 -34.10
CA SER A 507 6.90 6.23 -34.55
C SER A 507 5.46 6.06 -34.11
N GLU A 508 5.10 6.90 -33.13
CA GLU A 508 3.80 7.54 -32.96
C GLU A 508 2.58 6.62 -32.77
N TRP A 509 1.99 6.69 -31.57
CA TRP A 509 0.59 6.54 -31.13
C TRP A 509 -0.37 5.56 -31.84
N ASP A 510 -0.33 5.45 -33.16
CA ASP A 510 -1.13 4.55 -33.98
C ASP A 510 -0.75 3.08 -33.74
N THR A 511 0.53 2.75 -33.53
CA THR A 511 1.02 1.35 -33.34
C THR A 511 0.50 0.61 -32.11
N TYR A 512 0.00 1.31 -31.09
CA TYR A 512 -0.62 0.71 -29.91
C TYR A 512 -2.02 0.12 -30.22
N TRP A 513 -2.64 0.62 -31.30
CA TRP A 513 -3.93 0.24 -31.83
C TRP A 513 -3.87 -0.31 -33.26
N ASP A 514 -2.68 -0.33 -33.86
CA ASP A 514 -2.46 -0.79 -35.23
C ASP A 514 -2.47 -2.33 -35.30
N GLU A 515 -2.91 -2.79 -36.47
CA GLU A 515 -3.53 -4.06 -36.82
C GLU A 515 -2.66 -5.33 -36.56
N ALA A 516 -1.43 -5.16 -36.07
CA ALA A 516 -0.43 -6.21 -35.97
C ALA A 516 -0.57 -7.15 -34.77
N ASN A 517 -1.39 -6.83 -33.76
CA ASN A 517 -1.42 -7.55 -32.47
C ASN A 517 -2.77 -8.21 -32.08
N PHE A 518 -3.70 -8.40 -33.02
CA PHE A 518 -4.99 -9.08 -32.76
C PHE A 518 -5.14 -10.43 -33.49
N PRO A 519 -5.79 -11.44 -32.86
CA PRO A 519 -6.34 -12.57 -33.59
C PRO A 519 -7.66 -12.15 -34.23
N GLY A 520 -7.61 -11.66 -35.46
CA GLY A 520 -8.77 -11.31 -36.27
C GLY A 520 -8.31 -10.75 -37.61
N LYS A 521 -8.70 -11.37 -38.72
CA LYS A 521 -8.31 -10.92 -40.06
C LYS A 521 -8.89 -9.54 -40.38
N GLU A 522 -8.16 -8.77 -41.18
CA GLU A 522 -8.67 -7.61 -41.92
C GLU A 522 -9.99 -7.93 -42.64
N LEU A 523 -10.83 -6.90 -42.78
CA LEU A 523 -12.05 -6.96 -43.58
C LEU A 523 -11.67 -7.29 -45.04
N GLU A 524 -12.21 -8.36 -45.63
CA GLU A 524 -11.94 -8.68 -47.04
C GLU A 524 -12.52 -7.58 -47.95
N GLU A 525 -11.66 -6.67 -48.39
CA GLU A 525 -11.99 -5.67 -49.40
C GLU A 525 -12.15 -6.38 -50.75
N GLN A 526 -13.37 -6.43 -51.30
CA GLN A 526 -13.53 -6.86 -52.69
C GLN A 526 -13.01 -5.74 -53.61
N ILE A 527 -11.76 -5.89 -54.04
CA ILE A 527 -11.18 -5.10 -55.13
C ILE A 527 -12.12 -5.24 -56.34
N ARG A 528 -12.77 -4.14 -56.74
CA ARG A 528 -13.49 -4.11 -58.02
C ARG A 528 -12.48 -4.30 -59.16
N PRO A 529 -12.74 -5.18 -60.14
CA PRO A 529 -12.04 -5.09 -61.41
C PRO A 529 -12.33 -3.70 -62.01
N LYS A 530 -11.27 -3.04 -62.49
CA LYS A 530 -11.33 -1.72 -63.15
C LYS A 530 -12.36 -1.66 -64.27
#